data_AF-A0A8J7TLX7-F1
#
_entry.id   AF-A0A8J7TLX7-F1
#
_cell.length_a   1.000
_cell.length_b   1.000
_cell.length_c   1.000
_cell.angle_alpha   90.00
_cell.angle_beta   90.00
_cell.angle_gamma   90.00
#
_symmetry.space_group_name_H-M   'P 1'
#
loop_
_entity.id
_entity.type
_entity.pdbx_description
1 polymer ?
#
loop_
_entity_poly.entity_id
_entity_poly.type
_entity_poly.pdbx_seq_one_letter_code
_entity_poly.pdbx_strand_id
1 'polypeptide(L)'
;MEFLRQLKEGKTMDSLMAAELEEQLIKGTSDESQRIKLIAYYSKNDKSNPNIVNHLIWAVTNFPATEMWLQPELHISDNLHSEQVLNEICQAWLRQVELFPNDATVNSNAAHYLLFINDEVAEKLLLKAQALEPDNVIHQATLSNLHYRRFKFSEKENKELFARKVLSECRVVMQLQNADSENLRQVPRRLILETAIEVADFLGELGDATRFKKELYELIHQKSSRP
;
A
#
# COMPACT_ATOMS: atom_id res chain seq x y z
N MET A 1 13.84 -2.39 -10.12
CA MET A 1 13.61 -3.19 -8.89
C MET A 1 13.58 -4.66 -9.25
N GLU A 2 14.45 -5.46 -8.65
CA GLU A 2 14.60 -6.89 -8.93
C GLU A 2 13.34 -7.71 -8.57
N PHE A 3 12.66 -7.37 -7.47
CA PHE A 3 11.40 -8.05 -7.11
C PHE A 3 10.29 -7.89 -8.15
N LEU A 4 10.20 -6.76 -8.87
CA LEU A 4 9.19 -6.56 -9.93
C LEU A 4 9.38 -7.56 -11.08
N ARG A 5 10.64 -7.88 -11.40
CA ARG A 5 10.98 -8.90 -12.39
C ARG A 5 10.52 -10.28 -11.89
N GLN A 6 10.80 -10.60 -10.63
CA GLN A 6 10.43 -11.87 -10.00
C GLN A 6 8.90 -12.04 -9.92
N LEU A 7 8.15 -10.99 -9.56
CA LEU A 7 6.68 -11.00 -9.59
C LEU A 7 6.15 -11.26 -11.00
N LYS A 8 6.75 -10.63 -12.02
CA LYS A 8 6.36 -10.85 -13.42
C LYS A 8 6.65 -12.30 -13.86
N GLU A 9 7.82 -12.83 -13.50
CA GLU A 9 8.20 -14.22 -13.79
C GLU A 9 7.25 -15.21 -13.11
N GLY A 10 6.97 -15.02 -11.82
CA GLY A 10 6.04 -15.87 -11.05
C GLY A 10 4.65 -15.93 -11.66
N LYS A 11 4.12 -14.79 -12.14
CA LYS A 11 2.83 -14.74 -12.85
C LYS A 11 2.83 -15.51 -14.17
N THR A 12 3.98 -15.81 -14.77
CA THR A 12 4.08 -16.55 -16.03
C THR A 12 4.37 -18.04 -15.85
N MET A 13 4.63 -18.49 -14.62
CA MET A 13 4.88 -19.90 -14.32
C MET A 13 3.61 -20.75 -14.49
N ASP A 14 3.83 -22.00 -14.89
CA ASP A 14 2.83 -23.07 -14.82
C ASP A 14 2.93 -23.85 -13.50
N SER A 15 2.04 -24.84 -13.33
CA SER A 15 2.01 -25.66 -12.12
C SER A 15 3.20 -26.59 -11.94
N LEU A 16 3.87 -27.01 -13.03
CA LEU A 16 5.06 -27.86 -12.95
C LEU A 16 6.23 -27.06 -12.41
N MET A 17 6.47 -25.86 -12.96
CA MET A 17 7.49 -24.94 -12.48
C MET A 17 7.27 -24.54 -11.02
N ALA A 18 6.01 -24.32 -10.61
CA ALA A 18 5.68 -24.02 -9.22
C ALA A 18 6.00 -25.19 -8.28
N ALA A 19 5.62 -26.41 -8.66
CA ALA A 19 5.93 -27.62 -7.89
C ALA A 19 7.44 -27.87 -7.76
N GLU A 20 8.21 -27.64 -8.82
CA GLU A 20 9.67 -27.74 -8.79
C GLU A 20 10.31 -26.73 -7.82
N LEU A 21 9.82 -25.49 -7.79
CA LEU A 21 10.30 -24.49 -6.82
C LEU A 21 9.95 -24.90 -5.39
N GLU A 22 8.74 -25.39 -5.14
CA GLU A 22 8.35 -25.87 -3.80
C GLU A 22 9.25 -27.03 -3.33
N GLU A 23 9.58 -27.97 -4.21
CA GLU A 23 10.49 -29.06 -3.88
C GLU A 23 11.92 -28.56 -3.58
N GLN A 24 12.39 -27.55 -4.31
CA GLN A 24 13.67 -26.90 -4.05
C GLN A 24 13.68 -26.20 -2.67
N LEU A 25 12.59 -25.53 -2.29
CA LEU A 25 12.46 -24.91 -0.98
C LEU A 25 12.55 -25.94 0.17
N ILE A 26 11.94 -27.11 0.00
CA ILE A 26 12.00 -28.21 0.99
C ILE A 26 13.42 -28.73 1.16
N LYS A 27 14.20 -28.80 0.06
CA LYS A 27 15.60 -29.26 0.07
C LYS A 27 16.57 -28.24 0.67
N GLY A 28 16.09 -27.10 1.14
CA GLY A 28 16.91 -26.08 1.81
C GLY A 28 17.70 -25.19 0.86
N THR A 29 17.48 -25.28 -0.46
CA THR A 29 18.08 -24.36 -1.44
C THR A 29 17.27 -23.05 -1.56
N SER A 30 16.70 -22.60 -0.44
CA SER A 30 15.70 -21.51 -0.40
C SER A 30 16.32 -20.16 -0.76
N ASP A 31 15.83 -19.57 -1.85
CA ASP A 31 16.14 -18.20 -2.25
C ASP A 31 14.88 -17.31 -2.12
N GLU A 32 15.06 -16.08 -1.64
CA GLU A 32 14.05 -15.03 -1.60
C GLU A 32 13.31 -14.90 -2.94
N SER A 33 14.08 -14.95 -4.04
CA SER A 33 13.56 -14.86 -5.41
C SER A 33 12.52 -15.93 -5.71
N GLN A 34 12.72 -17.17 -5.23
CA GLN A 34 11.81 -18.29 -5.47
C GLN A 34 10.49 -18.08 -4.74
N ARG A 35 10.54 -17.61 -3.49
CA ARG A 35 9.34 -17.36 -2.69
C ARG A 35 8.52 -16.20 -3.25
N ILE A 36 9.18 -15.13 -3.74
CA ILE A 36 8.49 -14.02 -4.42
C ILE A 36 7.78 -14.51 -5.69
N LYS A 37 8.43 -15.39 -6.48
CA LYS A 37 7.82 -16.01 -7.66
C LYS A 37 6.62 -16.88 -7.30
N LEU A 38 6.72 -17.70 -6.25
CA LEU A 38 5.62 -18.54 -5.78
C LEU A 38 4.44 -17.72 -5.27
N ILE A 39 4.68 -16.64 -4.52
CA ILE A 39 3.60 -15.72 -4.10
C ILE A 39 2.88 -15.16 -5.33
N ALA A 40 3.62 -14.68 -6.34
CA ALA A 40 3.03 -14.16 -7.56
C ALA A 40 2.26 -15.22 -8.37
N TYR A 41 2.77 -16.46 -8.41
CA TYR A 41 2.11 -17.60 -9.04
C TYR A 41 0.77 -17.91 -8.35
N TYR A 42 0.76 -18.11 -7.04
CA TYR A 42 -0.46 -18.40 -6.28
C TYR A 42 -1.42 -17.22 -6.32
N SER A 43 -0.93 -15.99 -6.18
CA SER A 43 -1.77 -14.78 -6.27
C SER A 43 -2.53 -14.67 -7.60
N LYS A 44 -2.00 -15.24 -8.68
CA LYS A 44 -2.66 -15.23 -9.99
C LYS A 44 -3.58 -16.43 -10.19
N ASN A 45 -3.12 -17.63 -9.85
CA ASN A 45 -3.77 -18.87 -10.28
C ASN A 45 -4.68 -19.47 -9.20
N ASP A 46 -4.32 -19.33 -7.93
CA ASP A 46 -5.09 -19.85 -6.80
C ASP A 46 -4.73 -19.10 -5.52
N LYS A 47 -5.41 -17.97 -5.29
CA LYS A 47 -5.23 -17.17 -4.07
C LYS A 47 -5.68 -17.91 -2.81
N SER A 48 -6.51 -18.94 -2.93
CA SER A 48 -6.97 -19.72 -1.78
C SER A 48 -5.94 -20.76 -1.32
N ASN A 49 -4.89 -20.99 -2.11
CA ASN A 49 -3.87 -21.97 -1.80
C ASN A 49 -3.17 -21.64 -0.47
N PRO A 50 -3.13 -22.57 0.50
CA PRO A 50 -2.52 -22.30 1.80
C PRO A 50 -1.01 -21.99 1.72
N ASN A 51 -0.31 -22.41 0.66
CA ASN A 51 1.12 -22.14 0.51
C ASN A 51 1.42 -20.65 0.35
N ILE A 52 0.51 -19.85 -0.24
CA ILE A 52 0.72 -18.41 -0.37
C ILE A 52 0.93 -17.76 1.00
N VAL A 53 0.17 -18.19 2.01
CA VAL A 53 0.24 -17.69 3.39
C VAL A 53 1.61 -17.99 3.97
N ASN A 54 2.10 -19.22 3.80
CA ASN A 54 3.42 -19.63 4.30
C ASN A 54 4.54 -18.78 3.69
N HIS A 55 4.47 -18.50 2.38
CA HIS A 55 5.47 -17.67 1.73
C HIS A 55 5.36 -16.20 2.15
N LEU A 56 4.15 -15.68 2.34
CA LEU A 56 3.94 -14.31 2.81
C LEU A 56 4.43 -14.12 4.25
N ILE A 57 4.09 -15.02 5.18
CA ILE A 57 4.59 -14.97 6.56
C ILE A 57 6.12 -15.04 6.58
N TRP A 58 6.71 -15.93 5.77
CA TRP A 58 8.16 -15.98 5.62
C TRP A 58 8.73 -14.66 5.11
N ALA A 59 8.12 -14.07 4.07
CA ALA A 59 8.57 -12.81 3.51
C ALA A 59 8.47 -11.66 4.54
N VAL A 60 7.35 -11.56 5.29
CA VAL A 60 7.18 -10.56 6.36
C VAL A 60 8.30 -10.70 7.39
N THR A 61 8.62 -11.95 7.76
CA THR A 61 9.60 -12.23 8.82
C THR A 61 11.03 -11.89 8.41
N ASN A 62 11.37 -12.05 7.12
CA ASN A 62 12.75 -11.89 6.65
C ASN A 62 13.01 -10.53 5.99
N PHE A 63 11.99 -9.93 5.37
CA PHE A 63 12.14 -8.73 4.56
C PHE A 63 11.03 -7.69 4.83
N PRO A 64 10.82 -7.27 6.09
CA PRO A 64 9.71 -6.37 6.44
C PRO A 64 9.87 -4.95 5.87
N ALA A 65 11.10 -4.51 5.60
CA ALA A 65 11.43 -3.15 5.18
C ALA A 65 11.55 -2.96 3.66
N THR A 66 11.17 -3.96 2.84
CA THR A 66 11.32 -3.86 1.37
C THR A 66 10.12 -3.18 0.72
N GLU A 67 10.32 -2.48 -0.40
CA GLU A 67 9.24 -1.79 -1.12
C GLU A 67 8.22 -2.73 -1.79
N MET A 68 8.50 -4.05 -1.82
CA MET A 68 7.62 -5.02 -2.45
C MET A 68 6.24 -5.06 -1.81
N TRP A 69 6.11 -4.71 -0.52
CA TRP A 69 4.85 -4.75 0.24
C TRP A 69 3.76 -3.80 -0.28
N LEU A 70 4.14 -2.85 -1.14
CA LEU A 70 3.21 -1.98 -1.83
C LEU A 70 2.54 -2.65 -3.06
N GLN A 71 2.93 -3.88 -3.40
CA GLN A 71 2.39 -4.62 -4.54
C GLN A 71 1.12 -5.40 -4.15
N PRO A 72 -0.01 -5.24 -4.87
CA PRO A 72 -1.28 -5.92 -4.55
C PRO A 72 -1.21 -7.45 -4.52
N GLU A 73 -0.26 -8.05 -5.23
CA GLU A 73 -0.05 -9.50 -5.27
C GLU A 73 0.42 -10.07 -3.94
N LEU A 74 1.03 -9.23 -3.09
CA LEU A 74 1.49 -9.64 -1.77
C LEU A 74 0.40 -9.55 -0.71
N HIS A 75 -0.85 -9.24 -1.09
CA HIS A 75 -1.97 -9.08 -0.17
C HIS A 75 -2.92 -10.27 -0.29
N ILE A 76 -3.22 -10.90 0.85
CA ILE A 76 -4.30 -11.87 0.94
C ILE A 76 -5.64 -11.15 1.12
N SER A 77 -6.70 -11.76 0.59
CA SER A 77 -8.05 -11.21 0.69
C SER A 77 -8.81 -11.87 1.84
N ASP A 78 -9.53 -11.08 2.62
CA ASP A 78 -10.32 -11.51 3.78
C ASP A 78 -11.38 -12.58 3.43
N ASN A 79 -11.93 -12.52 2.23
CA ASN A 79 -12.95 -13.45 1.74
C ASN A 79 -12.42 -14.82 1.26
N LEU A 80 -11.09 -14.99 1.17
CA LEU A 80 -10.47 -16.22 0.64
C LEU A 80 -9.79 -17.07 1.70
N HIS A 81 -9.59 -16.55 2.91
CA HIS A 81 -8.89 -17.23 3.99
C HIS A 81 -9.70 -17.19 5.28
N SER A 82 -9.42 -18.14 6.18
CA SER A 82 -10.04 -18.14 7.49
C SER A 82 -9.55 -16.97 8.34
N GLU A 83 -10.34 -16.56 9.32
CA GLU A 83 -9.96 -15.56 10.32
C GLU A 83 -8.64 -15.92 11.02
N GLN A 84 -8.40 -17.20 11.27
CA GLN A 84 -7.14 -17.68 11.83
C GLN A 84 -5.93 -17.32 10.95
N VAL A 85 -6.02 -17.54 9.64
CA VAL A 85 -4.93 -17.21 8.70
C VAL A 85 -4.67 -15.71 8.65
N LEU A 86 -5.74 -14.90 8.65
CA LEU A 86 -5.61 -13.44 8.71
C LEU A 86 -4.91 -13.01 10.00
N ASN A 87 -5.28 -13.62 11.13
CA ASN A 87 -4.64 -13.34 12.42
C ASN A 87 -3.16 -13.75 12.44
N GLU A 88 -2.78 -14.88 11.85
CA GLU A 88 -1.39 -15.34 11.80
C GLU A 88 -0.48 -14.34 11.07
N ILE A 89 -0.90 -13.84 9.91
CA ILE A 89 -0.10 -12.84 9.18
C ILE A 89 -0.12 -11.46 9.87
N CYS A 90 -1.22 -11.09 10.52
CA CYS A 90 -1.27 -9.88 11.33
C CYS A 90 -0.26 -9.93 12.47
N GLN A 91 -0.19 -11.06 13.19
CA GLN A 91 0.77 -11.26 14.26
C GLN A 91 2.21 -11.25 13.75
N ALA A 92 2.47 -11.80 12.56
CA ALA A 92 3.79 -11.70 11.93
C ALA A 92 4.20 -10.23 11.72
N TRP A 93 3.30 -9.40 11.18
CA TRP A 93 3.56 -7.96 11.00
C TRP A 93 3.74 -7.21 12.31
N LEU A 94 2.85 -7.41 13.28
CA LEU A 94 2.94 -6.76 14.58
C LEU A 94 4.25 -7.09 15.28
N ARG A 95 4.72 -8.34 15.18
CA ARG A 95 6.03 -8.73 15.69
C ARG A 95 7.17 -7.98 15.01
N GLN A 96 7.10 -7.72 13.71
CA GLN A 96 8.12 -6.90 13.03
C GLN A 96 8.10 -5.46 13.51
N VAL A 97 6.92 -4.88 13.74
CA VAL A 97 6.78 -3.54 14.33
C VAL A 97 7.37 -3.48 15.75
N GLU A 98 7.19 -4.53 16.55
CA GLU A 98 7.78 -4.62 17.89
C GLU A 98 9.31 -4.73 17.85
N LEU A 99 9.85 -5.49 16.89
CA LEU A 99 11.29 -5.66 16.70
C LEU A 99 11.96 -4.40 16.13
N PHE A 100 11.25 -3.67 15.27
CA PHE A 100 11.75 -2.48 14.57
C PHE A 100 10.84 -1.26 14.82
N PRO A 101 10.67 -0.83 16.08
CA PRO A 101 9.66 0.18 16.40
C PRO A 101 9.96 1.54 15.78
N ASN A 102 11.21 1.87 15.49
CA ASN A 102 11.62 3.16 14.94
C ASN A 102 11.93 3.09 13.43
N ASP A 103 11.63 1.97 12.76
CA ASP A 103 11.77 1.85 11.32
C ASP A 103 10.46 2.29 10.64
N ALA A 104 10.47 3.48 10.05
CA ALA A 104 9.30 4.05 9.40
C ALA A 104 8.79 3.18 8.25
N THR A 105 9.68 2.52 7.52
CA THR A 105 9.33 1.63 6.40
C THR A 105 8.63 0.38 6.91
N VAL A 106 9.11 -0.24 7.98
CA VAL A 106 8.43 -1.41 8.59
C VAL A 106 7.04 -1.03 9.10
N ASN A 107 6.91 0.12 9.78
CA ASN A 107 5.60 0.60 10.26
C ASN A 107 4.65 0.86 9.09
N SER A 108 5.14 1.50 8.02
CA SER A 108 4.34 1.83 6.83
C SER A 108 3.92 0.58 6.05
N ASN A 109 4.83 -0.36 5.82
CA ASN A 109 4.53 -1.63 5.14
C ASN A 109 3.53 -2.47 5.94
N ALA A 110 3.71 -2.57 7.25
CA ALA A 110 2.76 -3.26 8.14
C ALA A 110 1.38 -2.60 8.06
N ALA A 111 1.32 -1.27 8.12
CA ALA A 111 0.06 -0.55 8.02
C ALA A 111 -0.63 -0.73 6.67
N HIS A 112 0.14 -0.69 5.58
CA HIS A 112 -0.36 -0.88 4.24
C HIS A 112 -1.00 -2.28 4.07
N TYR A 113 -0.36 -3.31 4.63
CA TYR A 113 -0.90 -4.67 4.65
C TYR A 113 -2.17 -4.77 5.52
N LEU A 114 -2.15 -4.18 6.71
CA LEU A 114 -3.24 -4.25 7.68
C LEU A 114 -4.43 -3.34 7.33
N LEU A 115 -4.29 -2.47 6.32
CA LEU A 115 -5.29 -1.47 5.93
C LEU A 115 -6.70 -2.05 5.71
N PHE A 116 -6.79 -3.29 5.23
CA PHE A 116 -8.06 -3.97 4.96
C PHE A 116 -8.47 -4.98 6.03
N ILE A 117 -7.60 -5.24 7.02
CA ILE A 117 -7.81 -6.24 8.07
C ILE A 117 -8.11 -5.56 9.41
N ASN A 118 -7.31 -4.55 9.77
CA ASN A 118 -7.44 -3.79 11.01
C ASN A 118 -7.03 -2.33 10.77
N ASP A 119 -8.02 -1.51 10.44
CA ASP A 119 -7.81 -0.13 10.00
C ASP A 119 -7.36 0.80 11.14
N GLU A 120 -7.78 0.55 12.38
CA GLU A 120 -7.32 1.27 13.57
C GLU A 120 -5.84 1.05 13.84
N VAL A 121 -5.37 -0.20 13.71
CA VAL A 121 -3.94 -0.53 13.83
C VAL A 121 -3.17 0.11 12.68
N ALA A 122 -3.68 0.02 11.45
CA ALA A 122 -3.06 0.65 10.29
C ALA A 122 -2.89 2.17 10.48
N GLU A 123 -3.92 2.88 10.98
CA GLU A 123 -3.83 4.32 11.25
C GLU A 123 -2.72 4.64 12.26
N LYS A 124 -2.66 3.91 13.39
CA LYS A 124 -1.63 4.11 14.42
C LYS A 124 -0.21 3.93 13.86
N LEU A 125 -0.03 2.90 13.03
CA LEU A 125 1.27 2.61 12.41
C LEU A 125 1.65 3.67 11.36
N LEU A 126 0.70 4.15 10.55
CA LEU A 126 0.95 5.23 9.57
C LEU A 126 1.28 6.55 10.25
N LEU A 127 0.54 6.91 11.31
CA LEU A 127 0.86 8.10 12.12
C LEU A 127 2.26 8.02 12.72
N LYS A 128 2.69 6.83 13.15
CA LYS A 128 4.04 6.60 13.65
C LYS A 128 5.09 6.71 12.54
N ALA A 129 4.86 6.10 11.37
CA ALA A 129 5.74 6.22 10.21
C ALA A 129 5.89 7.68 9.77
N GLN A 130 4.79 8.43 9.72
CA GLN A 130 4.79 9.86 9.44
C GLN A 130 5.57 10.68 10.49
N ALA A 131 5.45 10.35 11.77
CA ALA A 131 6.21 11.05 12.81
C ALA A 131 7.72 10.80 12.71
N LEU A 132 8.12 9.61 12.26
CA LEU A 132 9.52 9.23 12.04
C LEU A 132 10.09 9.84 10.75
N GLU A 133 9.29 9.90 9.68
CA GLU A 133 9.67 10.44 8.37
C GLU A 133 8.59 11.40 7.83
N PRO A 134 8.53 12.64 8.31
CA PRO A 134 7.46 13.59 7.95
C PRO A 134 7.47 13.98 6.47
N ASP A 135 8.63 13.96 5.83
CA ASP A 135 8.82 14.36 4.43
C ASP A 135 8.61 13.19 3.45
N ASN A 136 8.33 11.97 3.94
CA ASN A 136 8.10 10.82 3.09
C ASN A 136 6.67 10.84 2.50
N VAL A 137 6.58 11.12 1.19
CA VAL A 137 5.31 11.25 0.48
C VAL A 137 4.45 9.97 0.51
N ILE A 138 5.06 8.78 0.60
CA ILE A 138 4.34 7.51 0.60
C ILE A 138 3.53 7.36 1.89
N HIS A 139 4.14 7.68 3.04
CA HIS A 139 3.47 7.59 4.34
C HIS A 139 2.27 8.52 4.39
N GLN A 140 2.46 9.77 3.91
CA GLN A 140 1.40 10.78 3.82
C GLN A 140 0.26 10.32 2.89
N ALA A 141 0.58 9.81 1.70
CA ALA A 141 -0.41 9.36 0.74
C ALA A 141 -1.17 8.12 1.21
N THR A 142 -0.50 7.20 1.91
CA THR A 142 -1.13 5.98 2.44
C THR A 142 -2.09 6.32 3.58
N LEU A 143 -1.73 7.25 4.46
CA LEU A 143 -2.64 7.76 5.49
C LEU A 143 -3.85 8.48 4.88
N SER A 144 -3.61 9.32 3.85
CA SER A 144 -4.69 9.98 3.10
C SER A 144 -5.65 8.98 2.47
N ASN A 145 -5.13 7.89 1.89
CA ASN A 145 -5.96 6.83 1.32
C ASN A 145 -6.80 6.11 2.40
N LEU A 146 -6.22 5.82 3.58
CA LEU A 146 -6.95 5.24 4.71
C LEU A 146 -8.12 6.14 5.13
N HIS A 147 -7.86 7.42 5.37
CA HIS A 147 -8.91 8.36 5.75
C HIS A 147 -9.92 8.58 4.64
N TYR A 148 -9.50 8.54 3.37
CA TYR A 148 -10.41 8.68 2.24
C TYR A 148 -11.37 7.50 2.16
N ARG A 149 -10.89 6.27 2.36
CA ARG A 149 -11.78 5.09 2.48
C ARG A 149 -12.80 5.30 3.60
N ARG A 150 -12.37 5.73 4.78
CA ARG A 150 -13.29 5.99 5.90
C ARG A 150 -14.29 7.09 5.57
N PHE A 151 -13.87 8.18 4.92
CA PHE A 151 -14.78 9.20 4.40
C PHE A 151 -15.83 8.62 3.43
N LYS A 152 -15.46 7.71 2.54
CA LYS A 152 -16.40 7.10 1.58
C LYS A 152 -17.44 6.20 2.26
N PHE A 153 -17.05 5.49 3.32
CA PHE A 153 -17.88 4.45 3.96
C PHE A 153 -18.41 4.80 5.35
N SER A 154 -18.06 5.97 5.92
CA SER A 154 -18.55 6.40 7.23
C SER A 154 -19.95 7.00 7.18
N GLU A 155 -20.68 6.84 8.27
CA GLU A 155 -21.89 7.60 8.57
C GLU A 155 -21.63 9.11 8.62
N LYS A 156 -22.69 9.90 8.41
CA LYS A 156 -22.62 11.36 8.18
C LYS A 156 -21.80 12.11 9.26
N GLU A 157 -21.95 11.74 10.54
CA GLU A 157 -21.30 12.41 11.67
C GLU A 157 -19.77 12.23 11.67
N ASN A 158 -19.27 11.07 11.22
CA ASN A 158 -17.84 10.80 11.12
C ASN A 158 -17.26 11.22 9.76
N LYS A 159 -18.12 11.40 8.76
CA LYS A 159 -17.72 11.75 7.39
C LYS A 159 -17.02 13.10 7.31
N GLU A 160 -17.48 14.10 8.06
CA GLU A 160 -16.83 15.41 8.11
C GLU A 160 -15.43 15.34 8.73
N LEU A 161 -15.26 14.58 9.80
CA LEU A 161 -13.95 14.38 10.44
C LEU A 161 -12.93 13.81 9.45
N PHE A 162 -13.29 12.71 8.77
CA PHE A 162 -12.40 12.08 7.79
C PHE A 162 -12.17 12.97 6.57
N ALA A 163 -13.18 13.69 6.10
CA ALA A 163 -13.02 14.66 5.03
C ALA A 163 -11.95 15.72 5.39
N ARG A 164 -12.00 16.30 6.60
CA ARG A 164 -11.01 17.29 7.03
C ARG A 164 -9.59 16.71 7.08
N LYS A 165 -9.43 15.48 7.59
CA LYS A 165 -8.14 14.77 7.60
C LYS A 165 -7.60 14.57 6.19
N VAL A 166 -8.40 14.00 5.29
CA VAL A 166 -8.02 13.75 3.89
C VAL A 166 -7.58 15.01 3.19
N LEU A 167 -8.33 16.10 3.34
CA LEU A 167 -8.01 17.37 2.69
C LEU A 167 -6.70 17.97 3.21
N SER A 168 -6.45 17.90 4.53
CA SER A 168 -5.18 18.31 5.13
C SER A 168 -4.01 17.49 4.58
N GLU A 169 -4.15 16.17 4.54
CA GLU A 169 -3.10 15.26 4.06
C GLU A 169 -2.83 15.42 2.57
N CYS A 170 -3.88 15.60 1.74
CA CYS A 170 -3.73 15.92 0.32
C CYS A 170 -2.90 17.19 0.09
N ARG A 171 -3.11 18.25 0.89
CA ARG A 171 -2.32 19.48 0.82
C ARG A 171 -0.84 19.20 1.14
N VAL A 172 -0.56 18.41 2.17
CA VAL A 172 0.81 18.01 2.54
C VAL A 172 1.47 17.20 1.42
N VAL A 173 0.78 16.19 0.89
CA VAL A 173 1.27 15.37 -0.23
C VAL A 173 1.61 16.25 -1.43
N MET A 174 0.72 17.16 -1.82
CA MET A 174 0.97 18.09 -2.93
C MET A 174 2.15 19.02 -2.65
N GLN A 175 2.32 19.51 -1.42
CA GLN A 175 3.45 20.34 -1.03
C GLN A 175 4.77 19.56 -1.16
N LEU A 176 4.84 18.33 -0.65
CA LEU A 176 6.02 17.47 -0.77
C LEU A 176 6.36 17.14 -2.22
N GLN A 177 5.35 16.87 -3.06
CA GLN A 177 5.51 16.63 -4.49
C GLN A 177 6.04 17.85 -5.26
N ASN A 178 5.76 19.06 -4.77
CA ASN A 178 6.31 20.30 -5.35
C ASN A 178 7.74 20.58 -4.88
N ALA A 179 8.11 20.12 -3.68
CA ALA A 179 9.43 20.30 -3.11
C ALA A 179 10.46 19.31 -3.66
N ASP A 180 10.02 18.10 -4.05
CA ASP A 180 10.89 17.05 -4.54
C ASP A 180 10.39 16.45 -5.88
N SER A 181 11.16 16.66 -6.94
CA SER A 181 10.82 16.25 -8.30
C SER A 181 10.96 14.74 -8.56
N GLU A 182 11.70 13.99 -7.72
CA GLU A 182 11.86 12.54 -7.90
C GLU A 182 10.68 11.75 -7.31
N ASN A 183 10.01 12.30 -6.29
CA ASN A 183 8.86 11.70 -5.60
C ASN A 183 7.55 11.69 -6.43
N LEU A 184 7.49 12.42 -7.55
CA LEU A 184 6.34 12.49 -8.44
C LEU A 184 5.96 11.15 -9.10
N ARG A 185 6.84 10.14 -9.07
CA ARG A 185 6.62 8.86 -9.75
C ARG A 185 5.87 7.82 -8.92
N GLN A 186 5.81 7.99 -7.60
CA GLN A 186 5.27 6.94 -6.72
C GLN A 186 3.79 7.13 -6.39
N VAL A 187 3.33 8.37 -6.27
CA VAL A 187 1.92 8.71 -6.00
C VAL A 187 1.38 9.59 -7.13
N PRO A 188 0.42 9.14 -7.95
CA PRO A 188 -0.07 9.95 -9.06
C PRO A 188 -0.72 11.25 -8.59
N ARG A 189 -0.13 12.41 -8.91
CA ARG A 189 -0.68 13.75 -8.57
C ARG A 189 -2.13 13.93 -8.99
N ARG A 190 -2.51 13.34 -10.13
CA ARG A 190 -3.90 13.31 -10.61
C ARG A 190 -4.86 12.72 -9.57
N LEU A 191 -4.51 11.58 -8.98
CA LEU A 191 -5.35 10.90 -7.99
C LEU A 191 -5.52 11.77 -6.74
N ILE A 192 -4.43 12.38 -6.26
CA ILE A 192 -4.46 13.28 -5.10
C ILE A 192 -5.36 14.49 -5.37
N LEU A 193 -5.29 15.08 -6.57
CA LEU A 193 -6.15 16.20 -6.94
C LEU A 193 -7.63 15.79 -7.04
N GLU A 194 -7.93 14.65 -7.67
CA GLU A 194 -9.30 14.13 -7.77
C GLU A 194 -9.91 13.89 -6.37
N THR A 195 -9.15 13.27 -5.46
CA THR A 195 -9.56 13.08 -4.05
C THR A 195 -9.75 14.42 -3.32
N ALA A 196 -8.80 15.36 -3.45
CA ALA A 196 -8.88 16.66 -2.79
C ALA A 196 -10.09 17.48 -3.27
N ILE A 197 -10.43 17.38 -4.57
CA ILE A 197 -11.61 18.04 -5.15
C ILE A 197 -12.90 17.50 -4.53
N GLU A 198 -13.09 16.18 -4.53
CA GLU A 198 -14.31 15.56 -3.99
C GLU A 198 -14.53 15.97 -2.53
N VAL A 199 -13.46 15.91 -1.73
CA VAL A 199 -13.51 16.21 -0.31
C VAL A 199 -13.72 17.71 -0.05
N ALA A 200 -13.08 18.59 -0.81
CA ALA A 200 -13.27 20.03 -0.69
C ALA A 200 -14.71 20.45 -1.08
N ASP A 201 -15.27 19.86 -2.14
CA ASP A 201 -16.67 20.08 -2.53
C ASP A 201 -17.63 19.60 -1.41
N PHE A 202 -17.36 18.44 -0.79
CA PHE A 202 -18.15 17.94 0.34
C PHE A 202 -18.11 18.86 1.57
N LEU A 203 -16.93 19.41 1.90
CA LEU A 203 -16.76 20.33 3.03
C LEU A 203 -17.26 21.76 2.74
N GLY A 204 -17.65 22.06 1.50
CA GLY A 204 -17.98 23.42 1.08
C GLY A 204 -16.78 24.36 0.98
N GLU A 205 -15.55 23.83 0.89
CA GLU A 205 -14.31 24.60 0.73
C GLU A 205 -14.11 24.98 -0.76
N LEU A 206 -15.04 25.76 -1.30
CA LEU A 206 -15.16 26.05 -2.74
C LEU A 206 -13.92 26.70 -3.37
N GLY A 207 -13.19 27.51 -2.59
CA GLY A 207 -11.93 28.12 -3.04
C GLY A 207 -10.86 27.07 -3.32
N ASP A 208 -10.73 26.07 -2.45
CA ASP A 208 -9.81 24.96 -2.64
C ASP A 208 -10.25 24.03 -3.77
N ALA A 209 -11.53 23.68 -3.82
CA ALA A 209 -12.06 22.85 -4.90
C ALA A 209 -11.80 23.48 -6.27
N THR A 210 -12.00 24.79 -6.41
CA THR A 210 -11.75 25.53 -7.65
C THR A 210 -10.27 25.55 -8.01
N ARG A 211 -9.40 25.78 -7.02
CA ARG A 211 -7.94 25.75 -7.22
C ARG A 211 -7.48 24.37 -7.71
N PHE A 212 -7.90 23.30 -7.05
CA PHE A 212 -7.51 21.94 -7.43
C PHE A 212 -8.08 21.52 -8.79
N LYS A 213 -9.33 21.92 -9.12
CA LYS A 213 -9.91 21.70 -10.46
C LYS A 213 -9.07 22.36 -11.56
N LYS A 214 -8.61 23.60 -11.33
CA LYS A 214 -7.73 24.31 -12.26
C LYS A 214 -6.38 23.59 -12.43
N GLU A 215 -5.75 23.20 -11.33
CA GLU A 215 -4.48 22.47 -11.36
C GLU A 215 -4.60 21.12 -12.07
N LEU A 216 -5.68 20.37 -11.82
CA LEU A 216 -5.96 19.11 -12.52
C LEU A 216 -6.16 19.33 -14.02
N TYR A 217 -6.87 20.40 -14.41
CA TYR A 217 -7.04 20.77 -15.81
C TYR A 217 -5.68 21.04 -16.46
N GLU A 218 -4.82 21.84 -15.84
CA GLU A 218 -3.47 22.13 -16.33
C GLU A 218 -2.63 20.85 -16.44
N LEU A 219 -2.66 19.96 -15.44
CA LEU A 219 -1.93 18.69 -15.45
C LEU A 219 -2.32 17.78 -16.61
N ILE A 220 -3.62 17.72 -16.94
CA ILE A 220 -4.14 16.89 -18.04
C ILE A 220 -3.74 17.50 -19.39
N HIS A 221 -3.84 18.82 -19.55
CA HIS A 221 -3.65 19.48 -20.84
C HIS A 221 -2.18 19.81 -21.15
N GLN A 222 -1.30 19.91 -20.15
CA GLN A 222 0.15 20.03 -20.38
C GLN A 222 0.78 18.75 -20.98
N LYS A 223 0.19 17.57 -20.74
CA LYS A 223 0.65 16.31 -21.36
C LYS A 223 0.29 16.21 -22.86
N SER A 224 -0.67 16.99 -23.33
CA SER A 224 -1.10 17.02 -24.73
C SER A 224 -0.24 17.94 -25.62
N SER A 225 0.75 18.62 -25.06
CA SER A 225 1.58 19.62 -25.75
C SER A 225 3.07 19.26 -25.81
N ARG A 226 3.47 18.04 -25.41
CA ARG A 226 4.83 17.53 -25.65
C ARG A 226 4.86 16.79 -26.98
N PRO A 227 5.68 17.22 -27.96
CA PRO A 227 5.83 16.55 -29.25
C PRO A 227 6.40 15.13 -29.14
#